data_AF-A0AA36I359-F1
#
_entry.id   AF-A0AA36I359-F1
#
_cell.length_a   1.000
_cell.length_b   1.000
_cell.length_c   1.000
_cell.angle_alpha   90.00
_cell.angle_beta   90.00
_cell.angle_gamma   90.00
#
_symmetry.space_group_name_H-M   'P 1'
#
loop_
_entity.id
_entity.type
_entity.pdbx_description
1 polymer ?
#
loop_
_entity_poly.entity_id
_entity_poly.type
_entity_poly.pdbx_seq_one_letter_code
_entity_poly.pdbx_strand_id
1 'polypeptide(L)'
;MAFRLTYRRQCRYNTKRNKQRVVKTPGGRAVFQVLTKTAKGPHCGDCKKALIGLPKLRPVEYARLKKREKHVTRAYGGSRCAKCVRLRIVRAFLIEEQKCVKQVLAEKLSQAKVMVCVGETGSGKTTQLTQYLHEAGYTVNGQIGCTQPRRVAAVSVAKRVADEMKCELGTKVGYSIRFEDCTSESTIIKYMTDGVLLRETLFEPDLDRYCAVIMDEAHERSLNTDVLFGVLRSVVGRRHDFKLIITSATMDAEKFARPCSSAALGF
;
A
#
# COMPACT_ATOMS: atom_id res chain seq x y z
N MET A 1 48.87 -34.81 -35.86
CA MET A 1 47.88 -35.73 -36.48
C MET A 1 46.53 -35.01 -36.59
N ALA A 2 46.11 -34.66 -37.81
CA ALA A 2 44.79 -34.07 -38.05
C ALA A 2 43.75 -35.19 -38.20
N PHE A 3 42.78 -35.27 -37.29
CA PHE A 3 41.68 -36.24 -37.40
C PHE A 3 40.58 -35.66 -38.31
N ARG A 4 40.20 -36.38 -39.37
CA ARG A 4 39.10 -35.98 -40.26
C ARG A 4 37.76 -36.10 -39.52
N LEU A 5 37.14 -34.96 -39.26
CA LEU A 5 35.89 -34.86 -38.50
C LEU A 5 34.69 -34.99 -39.46
N THR A 6 33.83 -35.98 -39.21
CA THR A 6 32.68 -36.27 -40.10
C THR A 6 31.39 -35.67 -39.55
N TYR A 7 30.68 -34.89 -40.38
CA TYR A 7 29.36 -34.36 -40.05
C TYR A 7 28.27 -35.41 -40.34
N ARG A 8 27.35 -35.66 -39.41
CA ARG A 8 26.17 -36.48 -39.66
C ARG A 8 25.11 -35.67 -40.43
N ARG A 9 24.38 -36.31 -41.35
CA ARG A 9 23.36 -35.68 -42.22
C ARG A 9 22.28 -34.87 -41.47
N GLN A 10 22.03 -35.15 -40.19
CA GLN A 10 21.04 -34.43 -39.36
C GLN A 10 21.64 -33.32 -38.48
N CYS A 11 22.92 -32.97 -38.64
CA CYS A 11 23.51 -31.87 -37.89
C CYS A 11 22.97 -30.53 -38.40
N ARG A 12 22.14 -29.87 -37.58
CA ARG A 12 21.73 -28.47 -37.79
C ARG A 12 22.98 -27.59 -37.93
N TYR A 13 22.91 -26.55 -38.78
CA TYR A 13 24.00 -25.60 -39.05
C TYR A 13 24.80 -25.21 -37.79
N ASN A 14 26.12 -25.08 -37.94
CA ASN A 14 27.04 -24.70 -36.86
C ASN A 14 26.86 -23.22 -36.49
N THR A 15 25.77 -22.92 -35.79
CA THR A 15 25.53 -21.61 -35.20
C THR A 15 26.25 -21.53 -33.86
N LYS A 16 26.76 -20.34 -33.48
CA LYS A 16 27.36 -20.06 -32.15
C LYS A 16 26.50 -20.52 -30.97
N ARG A 17 25.19 -20.69 -31.21
CA ARG A 17 24.23 -21.15 -30.21
C ARG A 17 24.21 -22.67 -30.04
N ASN A 18 24.68 -23.50 -30.97
CA ASN A 18 24.60 -24.97 -30.89
C ASN A 18 25.83 -25.53 -30.16
N LYS A 19 25.63 -26.19 -29.01
CA LYS A 19 26.72 -26.89 -28.30
C LYS A 19 26.97 -28.24 -28.97
N GLN A 20 28.21 -28.50 -29.36
CA GLN A 20 28.62 -29.75 -30.00
C GLN A 20 29.79 -30.36 -29.23
N ARG A 21 29.86 -31.69 -29.16
CA ARG A 21 30.99 -32.43 -28.61
C ARG A 21 31.55 -33.37 -29.67
N VAL A 22 32.87 -33.45 -29.79
CA VAL A 22 33.52 -34.43 -30.64
C VAL A 22 33.58 -35.76 -29.90
N VAL A 23 33.04 -36.82 -30.51
CA VAL A 23 32.98 -38.16 -29.92
C VAL A 23 33.57 -39.15 -30.92
N LYS A 24 34.38 -40.10 -30.43
CA LYS A 24 34.87 -41.22 -31.23
C LYS A 24 33.80 -42.31 -31.25
N THR A 25 33.44 -42.76 -32.43
CA THR A 25 32.56 -43.92 -32.63
C THR A 25 33.33 -45.22 -32.41
N PRO A 26 32.64 -46.35 -32.13
CA PRO A 26 33.29 -47.66 -32.00
C PRO A 26 34.19 -48.05 -33.19
N GLY A 27 33.84 -47.61 -34.41
CA GLY A 27 34.65 -47.79 -35.62
C GLY A 27 35.78 -46.76 -35.82
N GLY A 28 36.24 -46.10 -34.75
CA GLY A 28 37.42 -45.20 -34.77
C GLY A 28 37.21 -43.81 -35.38
N ARG A 29 36.04 -43.51 -35.98
CA ARG A 29 35.76 -42.21 -36.61
C ARG A 29 35.37 -41.15 -35.58
N ALA A 30 35.91 -39.93 -35.72
CA ALA A 30 35.54 -38.77 -34.91
C ALA A 30 34.34 -38.03 -35.53
N VAL A 31 33.27 -37.87 -34.74
CA VAL A 31 31.98 -37.32 -35.19
C VAL A 31 31.50 -36.23 -34.24
N PHE A 32 30.83 -35.20 -34.77
CA PHE A 32 30.11 -34.21 -33.96
C PHE A 32 28.81 -34.80 -33.40
N GLN A 33 28.68 -34.81 -32.08
CA GLN A 33 27.43 -35.04 -31.36
C GLN A 33 26.84 -33.69 -30.92
N VAL A 34 25.62 -33.39 -31.37
CA VAL A 34 24.90 -32.20 -30.91
C VAL A 34 24.43 -32.42 -29.47
N LEU A 35 24.89 -31.60 -28.55
CA LEU A 35 24.38 -31.57 -27.18
C LEU A 35 23.04 -30.81 -27.20
N THR A 36 21.97 -31.47 -26.78
CA THR A 36 20.67 -30.81 -26.66
C THR A 36 20.73 -29.69 -25.63
N LYS A 37 20.27 -28.50 -26.00
CA LYS A 37 20.05 -27.43 -25.03
C LYS A 37 18.99 -27.84 -24.04
N THR A 38 19.28 -27.66 -22.75
CA THR A 38 18.27 -27.67 -21.69
C THR A 38 17.19 -26.65 -22.03
N ALA A 39 15.93 -27.09 -22.04
CA ALA A 39 14.81 -26.18 -22.26
C ALA A 39 14.72 -25.14 -21.12
N LYS A 40 14.09 -24.00 -21.41
CA LYS A 40 13.75 -23.06 -20.35
C LYS A 40 12.64 -23.68 -19.50
N GLY A 41 12.78 -23.63 -18.18
CA GLY A 41 11.73 -24.07 -17.26
C GLY A 41 10.52 -23.14 -17.29
N PRO A 42 9.37 -23.60 -16.77
CA PRO A 42 8.22 -22.73 -16.60
C PRO A 42 8.53 -21.64 -15.57
N HIS A 43 8.02 -20.43 -15.81
CA HIS A 43 8.24 -19.28 -14.95
C HIS A 43 6.93 -18.85 -14.28
N CYS A 44 7.05 -18.23 -13.12
CA CYS A 44 5.94 -17.63 -12.39
C CYS A 44 5.31 -16.51 -13.22
N GLY A 45 3.98 -16.50 -13.34
CA GLY A 45 3.26 -15.44 -14.06
C GLY A 45 3.48 -14.03 -13.49
N ASP A 46 3.74 -13.90 -12.20
CA ASP A 46 3.87 -12.58 -11.55
C ASP A 46 5.35 -12.12 -11.49
N CYS A 47 6.23 -12.90 -10.87
CA CYS A 47 7.63 -12.49 -10.66
C CYS A 47 8.61 -12.99 -11.74
N LYS A 48 8.13 -13.75 -12.73
CA LYS A 48 8.93 -14.34 -13.82
C LYS A 48 10.10 -15.22 -13.36
N LYS A 49 10.17 -15.61 -12.08
CA LYS A 49 11.15 -16.56 -11.56
C LYS A 49 10.81 -17.99 -11.98
N ALA A 50 11.82 -18.83 -12.18
CA ALA A 50 11.62 -20.24 -12.51
C ALA A 50 10.85 -20.96 -11.39
N LEU A 51 9.87 -21.78 -11.78
CA LEU A 51 9.05 -22.54 -10.85
C LEU A 51 9.79 -23.80 -10.40
N ILE A 52 9.99 -23.92 -9.09
CA ILE A 52 10.66 -25.06 -8.47
C ILE A 52 9.73 -26.27 -8.47
N GLY A 53 10.24 -27.42 -8.90
CA GLY A 53 9.52 -28.70 -8.94
C GLY A 53 8.85 -29.05 -10.27
N LEU A 54 9.02 -28.22 -11.31
CA LEU A 54 8.53 -28.53 -12.66
C LEU A 54 9.68 -28.88 -13.62
N PRO A 55 9.49 -29.88 -14.50
CA PRO A 55 10.53 -30.32 -15.41
C PRO A 55 10.82 -29.26 -16.49
N LYS A 56 12.10 -29.08 -16.82
CA LYS A 56 12.56 -28.15 -17.85
C LYS A 56 12.52 -28.81 -19.23
N LEU A 57 11.35 -28.80 -19.86
CA LEU A 57 11.09 -29.49 -21.14
C LEU A 57 10.67 -28.53 -22.25
N ARG A 58 10.82 -28.96 -23.50
CA ARG A 58 10.34 -28.21 -24.68
C ARG A 58 8.81 -28.29 -24.79
N PRO A 59 8.13 -27.34 -25.46
CA PRO A 59 6.67 -27.36 -25.59
C PRO A 59 6.08 -28.69 -26.07
N VAL A 60 6.73 -29.36 -27.04
CA VAL A 60 6.30 -30.65 -27.58
C VAL A 60 6.42 -31.78 -26.54
N GLU A 61 7.49 -31.77 -25.74
CA GLU A 61 7.70 -32.74 -24.66
C GLU A 61 6.73 -32.49 -23.50
N TYR A 62 6.47 -31.21 -23.21
CA TYR A 62 5.51 -30.79 -22.20
C TYR A 62 4.09 -31.24 -22.58
N ALA A 63 3.70 -31.19 -23.85
CA ALA A 63 2.39 -31.66 -24.32
C ALA A 63 2.17 -33.15 -24.02
N ARG A 64 3.23 -33.96 -24.10
CA ARG A 64 3.21 -35.42 -23.87
C ARG A 64 3.18 -35.84 -22.41
N LEU A 65 3.48 -34.94 -21.47
CA LEU A 65 3.44 -35.24 -20.03
C LEU A 65 2.02 -35.54 -19.55
N LYS A 66 1.90 -36.40 -18.53
CA LYS A 66 0.62 -36.63 -17.83
C LYS A 66 0.22 -35.38 -17.05
N LYS A 67 -1.08 -35.16 -16.84
CA LYS A 67 -1.60 -33.96 -16.13
C LYS A 67 -0.95 -33.74 -14.75
N ARG A 68 -0.67 -34.83 -14.02
CA ARG A 68 0.02 -34.83 -12.71
C ARG A 68 1.50 -34.41 -12.77
N GLU A 69 2.17 -34.60 -13.90
CA GLU A 69 3.58 -34.23 -14.10
C GLU A 69 3.72 -32.80 -14.63
N LYS A 70 2.62 -32.21 -15.10
CA LYS A 70 2.54 -30.83 -15.60
C LYS A 70 2.34 -29.80 -14.49
N HIS A 71 1.90 -30.23 -13.30
CA HIS A 71 1.58 -29.35 -12.18
C HIS A 71 2.15 -29.91 -10.88
N VAL A 72 2.67 -29.03 -10.02
CA VAL A 72 2.90 -29.36 -8.62
C VAL A 72 1.54 -29.22 -7.90
N THR A 73 1.15 -30.20 -7.09
CA THR A 73 -0.03 -30.10 -6.23
C THR A 73 0.17 -28.97 -5.21
N ARG A 74 -0.41 -27.81 -5.50
CA ARG A 74 -0.45 -26.62 -4.65
C ARG A 74 -1.85 -26.03 -4.75
N ALA A 75 -2.34 -25.44 -3.66
CA ALA A 75 -3.68 -24.86 -3.55
C ALA A 75 -4.05 -23.86 -4.68
N TYR A 76 -3.08 -23.27 -5.37
CA TYR A 76 -3.30 -22.25 -6.41
C TYR A 76 -2.67 -22.55 -7.78
N GLY A 77 -2.49 -23.83 -8.10
CA GLY A 77 -2.03 -24.28 -9.41
C GLY A 77 -0.56 -23.94 -9.72
N GLY A 78 0.06 -24.77 -10.54
CA GLY A 78 1.50 -24.67 -10.87
C GLY A 78 1.90 -23.46 -11.72
N SER A 79 1.14 -22.35 -11.76
CA SER A 79 1.45 -21.16 -12.56
C SER A 79 2.18 -20.06 -11.78
N ARG A 80 2.22 -20.15 -10.44
CA ARG A 80 2.84 -19.15 -9.56
C ARG A 80 3.78 -19.78 -8.52
N CYS A 81 4.77 -19.01 -8.08
CA CYS A 81 5.67 -19.43 -7.01
C CYS A 81 5.02 -19.23 -5.64
N ALA A 82 5.48 -19.97 -4.62
CA ALA A 82 4.92 -19.93 -3.27
C ALA A 82 4.87 -18.52 -2.67
N LYS A 83 5.93 -17.71 -2.89
CA LYS A 83 5.98 -16.31 -2.44
C LYS A 83 4.86 -15.46 -3.05
N CYS A 84 4.66 -15.53 -4.37
CA CYS A 84 3.62 -14.75 -5.06
C CYS A 84 2.21 -15.20 -4.68
N VAL A 85 2.01 -16.50 -4.48
CA VAL A 85 0.73 -17.04 -3.99
C VAL A 85 0.43 -16.53 -2.58
N ARG A 86 1.37 -16.63 -1.64
CA ARG A 86 1.21 -16.11 -0.28
C ARG A 86 0.91 -14.61 -0.28
N LEU A 87 1.65 -13.83 -1.07
CA LEU A 87 1.40 -12.39 -1.21
C LEU A 87 -0.01 -12.08 -1.74
N ARG A 88 -0.53 -12.88 -2.68
CA ARG A 88 -1.91 -12.69 -3.18
C ARG A 88 -2.96 -13.04 -2.15
N ILE A 89 -2.78 -14.13 -1.40
CA ILE A 89 -3.71 -14.52 -0.33
C ILE A 89 -3.73 -13.44 0.75
N VAL A 90 -2.55 -13.01 1.22
CA VAL A 90 -2.44 -11.96 2.22
C VAL A 90 -3.05 -10.65 1.72
N ARG A 91 -2.78 -10.25 0.47
CA ARG A 91 -3.43 -9.07 -0.12
C ARG A 91 -4.95 -9.22 -0.18
N ALA A 92 -5.48 -10.37 -0.60
CA ALA A 92 -6.91 -10.59 -0.65
C ALA A 92 -7.55 -10.48 0.73
N PHE A 93 -6.94 -11.08 1.75
CA PHE A 93 -7.39 -10.99 3.14
C PHE A 93 -7.35 -9.54 3.64
N LEU A 94 -6.23 -8.84 3.45
CA LEU A 94 -6.09 -7.45 3.87
C LEU A 94 -7.08 -6.51 3.17
N ILE A 95 -7.42 -6.77 1.90
CA ILE A 95 -8.41 -5.97 1.17
C ILE A 95 -9.81 -6.13 1.77
N GLU A 96 -10.21 -7.35 2.11
CA GLU A 96 -11.52 -7.59 2.73
C GLU A 96 -11.62 -7.01 4.15
N GLU A 97 -10.56 -7.15 4.94
CA GLU A 97 -10.45 -6.48 6.25
C GLU A 97 -10.55 -4.95 6.11
N GLN A 98 -9.80 -4.36 5.18
CA GLN A 98 -9.87 -2.92 4.92
C GLN A 98 -11.27 -2.46 4.49
N LYS A 99 -11.99 -3.27 3.70
CA LYS A 99 -13.38 -2.94 3.32
C LYS A 99 -14.31 -2.94 4.54
N CYS A 100 -14.19 -3.93 5.42
CA CYS A 100 -14.99 -3.98 6.64
C CYS A 100 -14.72 -2.75 7.51
N VAL A 101 -13.45 -2.39 7.71
CA VAL A 101 -13.07 -1.19 8.48
C VAL A 101 -13.65 0.08 7.84
N LYS A 102 -13.56 0.23 6.51
CA LYS A 102 -14.14 1.37 5.79
C LYS A 102 -15.66 1.47 6.00
N GLN A 103 -16.38 0.35 5.97
CA GLN A 103 -17.82 0.31 6.19
C GLN A 103 -18.18 0.74 7.61
N VAL A 104 -17.53 0.15 8.62
CA VAL A 104 -17.76 0.50 10.02
C VAL A 104 -17.41 1.97 10.28
N LEU A 105 -16.33 2.47 9.69
CA LEU A 105 -15.95 3.88 9.78
C LEU A 105 -17.04 4.79 9.21
N ALA A 106 -17.56 4.49 8.01
CA ALA A 106 -18.62 5.27 7.38
C ALA A 106 -19.91 5.27 8.21
N GLU A 107 -20.30 4.12 8.75
CA GLU A 107 -21.45 4.01 9.66
C GLU A 107 -21.26 4.88 10.90
N LYS A 108 -20.12 4.78 11.58
CA LYS A 108 -19.82 5.56 12.80
C LYS A 108 -19.77 7.06 12.53
N LEU A 109 -19.20 7.47 11.40
CA LEU A 109 -19.17 8.88 10.97
C LEU A 109 -20.57 9.42 10.68
N SER A 110 -21.51 8.60 10.22
CA SER A 110 -22.90 9.04 10.03
C SER A 110 -23.65 9.22 11.36
N GLN A 111 -23.35 8.39 12.36
CA GLN A 111 -24.03 8.40 13.67
C GLN A 111 -23.54 9.49 14.63
N ALA A 112 -22.28 9.88 14.54
CA ALA A 112 -21.68 10.83 15.49
C ALA A 112 -20.98 12.00 14.81
N LYS A 113 -20.98 13.17 15.47
CA LYS A 113 -20.19 14.34 15.06
C LYS A 113 -18.72 14.22 15.52
N VAL A 114 -18.51 13.59 16.67
CA VAL A 114 -17.19 13.33 17.26
C VAL A 114 -16.93 11.85 17.23
N MET A 115 -15.78 11.45 16.68
CA MET A 115 -15.35 10.06 16.66
C MET A 115 -13.97 9.91 17.32
N VAL A 116 -13.83 8.91 18.17
CA VAL A 116 -12.58 8.60 18.85
C VAL A 116 -12.02 7.31 18.25
N CYS A 117 -10.84 7.40 17.65
CA CYS A 117 -10.13 6.29 17.03
C CYS A 117 -8.95 5.88 17.90
N VAL A 118 -8.96 4.65 18.40
CA VAL A 118 -7.88 4.07 19.21
C VAL A 118 -7.15 3.02 18.40
N GLY A 119 -5.83 3.02 18.43
CA GLY A 119 -5.03 1.93 17.87
C GLY A 119 -3.54 2.16 18.08
N GLU A 120 -2.70 1.13 17.95
CA GLU A 120 -1.26 1.23 18.21
C GLU A 120 -0.52 2.10 17.17
N THR A 121 0.64 2.65 17.54
CA THR A 121 1.51 3.37 16.58
C THR A 121 1.91 2.43 15.44
N GLY A 122 1.88 2.94 14.21
CA GLY A 122 2.12 2.11 13.01
C GLY A 122 0.90 1.35 12.48
N SER A 123 -0.27 1.45 13.12
CA SER A 123 -1.53 0.88 12.57
C SER A 123 -2.08 1.63 11.34
N GLY A 124 -1.46 2.76 10.97
CA GLY A 124 -1.84 3.53 9.79
C GLY A 124 -3.01 4.50 9.99
N LYS A 125 -3.39 4.82 11.24
CA LYS A 125 -4.47 5.78 11.56
C LYS A 125 -4.33 7.07 10.76
N THR A 126 -3.21 7.76 10.92
CA THR A 126 -2.95 9.09 10.34
C THR A 126 -2.88 9.11 8.81
N THR A 127 -2.39 8.02 8.21
CA THR A 127 -2.22 7.91 6.76
C THR A 127 -3.51 7.46 6.08
N GLN A 128 -4.25 6.52 6.67
CA GLN A 128 -5.42 5.90 6.04
C GLN A 128 -6.74 6.64 6.36
N LEU A 129 -6.92 7.20 7.57
CA LEU A 129 -8.17 7.86 7.94
C LEU A 129 -8.49 9.06 7.03
N THR A 130 -7.50 9.89 6.70
CA THR A 130 -7.69 11.03 5.79
C THR A 130 -8.12 10.59 4.40
N GLN A 131 -7.52 9.51 3.87
CA GLN A 131 -7.89 8.92 2.59
C GLN A 131 -9.30 8.36 2.63
N TYR A 132 -9.70 7.70 3.73
CA TYR A 132 -11.05 7.15 3.87
C TYR A 132 -12.12 8.24 3.97
N LEU A 133 -11.83 9.34 4.67
CA LEU A 133 -12.71 10.51 4.72
C LEU A 133 -12.83 11.18 3.35
N HIS A 134 -11.73 11.26 2.61
CA HIS A 134 -11.73 11.76 1.24
C HIS A 134 -12.63 10.90 0.34
N GLU A 135 -12.44 9.57 0.37
CA GLU A 135 -13.28 8.62 -0.38
C GLU A 135 -14.76 8.67 0.05
N ALA A 136 -15.04 8.96 1.32
CA ALA A 136 -16.40 9.11 1.85
C ALA A 136 -17.07 10.45 1.46
N GLY A 137 -16.36 11.35 0.77
CA GLY A 137 -16.92 12.60 0.23
C GLY A 137 -16.75 13.83 1.13
N TYR A 138 -15.97 13.76 2.21
CA TYR A 138 -15.74 14.91 3.09
C TYR A 138 -14.83 15.99 2.50
N THR A 139 -14.38 15.84 1.25
CA THR A 139 -13.60 16.84 0.51
C THR A 139 -14.39 17.50 -0.63
N VAL A 140 -15.68 17.22 -0.78
CA VAL A 140 -16.47 17.77 -1.90
C VAL A 140 -16.74 19.27 -1.69
N ASN A 141 -17.05 19.66 -0.45
CA ASN A 141 -17.42 21.04 -0.10
C ASN A 141 -16.38 21.75 0.78
N GLY A 142 -15.21 21.14 0.98
CA GLY A 142 -14.18 21.68 1.87
C GLY A 142 -12.95 20.77 1.96
N GLN A 143 -12.11 21.05 2.94
CA GLN A 143 -10.85 20.36 3.16
C GLN A 143 -10.91 19.43 4.38
N ILE A 144 -10.04 18.42 4.39
CA ILE A 144 -9.76 17.62 5.57
C ILE A 144 -8.46 18.12 6.19
N GLY A 145 -8.53 18.58 7.44
CA GLY A 145 -7.37 18.95 8.23
C GLY A 145 -6.92 17.78 9.10
N CYS A 146 -5.62 17.50 9.14
CA CYS A 146 -5.05 16.56 10.11
C CYS A 146 -3.94 17.26 10.88
N THR A 147 -4.10 17.37 12.19
CA THR A 147 -3.09 17.98 13.05
C THR A 147 -2.07 16.95 13.54
N GLN A 148 -0.85 17.41 13.76
CA GLN A 148 0.26 16.64 14.29
C GLN A 148 0.99 17.48 15.34
N PRO A 149 1.39 16.90 16.48
CA PRO A 149 2.15 17.64 17.48
C PRO A 149 3.56 18.00 16.98
N ARG A 150 4.12 17.19 16.08
CA ARG A 150 5.50 17.32 15.58
C ARG A 150 5.55 17.79 14.13
N ARG A 151 6.34 18.83 13.86
CA ARG A 151 6.58 19.36 12.49
C ARG A 151 7.06 18.28 11.52
N VAL A 152 8.04 17.49 11.93
CA VAL A 152 8.62 16.42 11.08
C VAL A 152 7.58 15.34 10.75
N ALA A 153 6.68 15.04 11.68
CA ALA A 153 5.57 14.12 11.45
C ALA A 153 4.60 14.67 10.39
N ALA A 154 4.16 15.94 10.51
CA ALA A 154 3.29 16.56 9.52
C ALA A 154 3.86 16.50 8.10
N VAL A 155 5.14 16.86 7.93
CA VAL A 155 5.81 16.87 6.62
C VAL A 155 5.97 15.45 6.06
N SER A 156 6.43 14.51 6.89
CA SER A 156 6.68 13.13 6.44
C SER A 156 5.39 12.38 6.10
N VAL A 157 4.33 12.57 6.88
CA VAL A 157 3.02 11.97 6.62
C VAL A 157 2.39 12.56 5.35
N ALA A 158 2.45 13.89 5.15
CA ALA A 158 1.94 14.52 3.94
C ALA A 158 2.65 13.99 2.68
N LYS A 159 3.99 13.89 2.71
CA LYS A 159 4.79 13.29 1.63
C LYS A 159 4.34 11.85 1.34
N ARG A 160 4.21 11.05 2.40
CA ARG A 160 3.80 9.65 2.29
C ARG A 160 2.42 9.50 1.65
N VAL A 161 1.46 10.32 2.07
CA VAL A 161 0.07 10.26 1.58
C VAL A 161 -0.02 10.79 0.15
N ALA A 162 0.79 11.79 -0.21
CA ALA A 162 0.91 12.25 -1.60
C ALA A 162 1.41 11.11 -2.52
N ASP A 163 2.43 10.36 -2.09
CA ASP A 163 2.93 9.19 -2.82
C ASP A 163 1.86 8.08 -2.96
N GLU A 164 1.11 7.80 -1.88
CA GLU A 164 0.04 6.79 -1.87
C GLU A 164 -1.12 7.18 -2.80
N MET A 165 -1.51 8.46 -2.81
CA MET A 165 -2.53 9.00 -3.71
C MET A 165 -2.02 9.33 -5.11
N LYS A 166 -0.71 9.12 -5.38
CA LYS A 166 -0.05 9.40 -6.66
C LYS A 166 -0.26 10.85 -7.12
N CYS A 167 -0.13 11.80 -6.21
CA CYS A 167 -0.19 13.23 -6.50
C CYS A 167 1.10 13.93 -6.09
N GLU A 168 1.36 15.08 -6.69
CA GLU A 168 2.49 15.93 -6.28
C GLU A 168 2.17 16.61 -4.95
N LEU A 169 3.15 16.64 -4.04
CA LEU A 169 3.02 17.34 -2.76
C LEU A 169 2.78 18.84 -3.00
N GLY A 170 1.79 19.41 -2.30
CA GLY A 170 1.33 20.78 -2.48
C GLY A 170 0.16 20.92 -3.45
N THR A 171 -0.20 19.86 -4.19
CA THR A 171 -1.43 19.83 -5.02
C THR A 171 -2.61 19.33 -4.19
N LYS A 172 -3.08 18.10 -4.37
CA LYS A 172 -4.19 17.51 -3.60
C LYS A 172 -3.87 17.30 -2.12
N VAL A 173 -2.62 16.96 -1.82
CA VAL A 173 -2.13 16.74 -0.45
C VAL A 173 -1.05 17.76 -0.18
N GLY A 174 -1.18 18.49 0.93
CA GLY A 174 -0.21 19.51 1.33
C GLY A 174 0.03 19.49 2.84
N TYR A 175 0.98 20.32 3.27
CA TYR A 175 1.20 20.57 4.68
C TYR A 175 1.42 22.05 4.99
N SER A 176 1.07 22.45 6.21
CA SER A 176 1.34 23.79 6.72
C SER A 176 1.91 23.71 8.13
N ILE A 177 3.14 24.20 8.29
CA ILE A 177 3.84 24.25 9.57
C ILE A 177 4.33 25.68 9.81
N ARG A 178 4.80 25.96 11.03
CA ARG A 178 5.33 27.30 11.32
C ARG A 178 6.48 27.64 10.37
N PHE A 179 6.35 28.77 9.67
CA PHE A 179 7.30 29.31 8.70
C PHE A 179 7.43 28.56 7.37
N GLU A 180 6.57 27.58 7.11
CA GLU A 180 6.62 26.81 5.86
C GLU A 180 5.22 26.31 5.51
N ASP A 181 4.72 26.72 4.34
CA ASP A 181 3.42 26.30 3.83
C ASP A 181 3.60 25.71 2.43
N CYS A 182 3.22 24.43 2.29
CA CYS A 182 3.26 23.68 1.05
C CYS A 182 1.83 23.21 0.73
N THR A 183 0.98 24.18 0.44
CA THR A 183 -0.41 24.00 0.04
C THR A 183 -0.73 24.89 -1.17
N SER A 184 -1.75 24.48 -1.94
CA SER A 184 -2.36 25.25 -3.03
C SER A 184 -3.88 25.31 -2.85
N GLU A 185 -4.56 26.10 -3.69
CA GLU A 185 -6.03 26.14 -3.74
C GLU A 185 -6.66 24.77 -4.05
N SER A 186 -5.91 23.87 -4.72
CA SER A 186 -6.34 22.51 -5.03
C SER A 186 -6.17 21.51 -3.88
N THR A 187 -5.63 21.95 -2.73
CA THR A 187 -5.39 21.08 -1.58
C THR A 187 -6.71 20.66 -0.97
N ILE A 188 -6.90 19.36 -0.82
CA ILE A 188 -8.09 18.76 -0.20
C ILE A 188 -7.75 18.06 1.11
N ILE A 189 -6.50 17.62 1.27
CA ILE A 189 -6.00 17.05 2.52
C ILE A 189 -4.80 17.87 2.97
N LYS A 190 -4.92 18.51 4.13
CA LYS A 190 -3.90 19.38 4.70
C LYS A 190 -3.41 18.81 6.03
N TYR A 191 -2.13 18.47 6.08
CA TYR A 191 -1.45 18.09 7.31
C TYR A 191 -0.82 19.32 7.96
N MET A 192 -1.04 19.55 9.25
CA MET A 192 -0.52 20.76 9.89
C MET A 192 -0.11 20.53 11.32
N THR A 193 0.65 21.46 11.89
CA THR A 193 0.87 21.44 13.35
C THR A 193 -0.31 22.03 14.10
N ASP A 194 -0.55 21.56 15.32
CA ASP A 194 -1.63 22.07 16.20
C ASP A 194 -1.65 23.60 16.29
N GLY A 195 -0.47 24.22 16.44
CA GLY A 195 -0.34 25.67 16.53
C GLY A 195 -0.68 26.44 15.24
N VAL A 196 -0.62 25.79 14.07
CA VAL A 196 -1.07 26.41 12.80
C VAL A 196 -2.60 26.42 12.76
N LEU A 197 -3.25 25.29 13.07
CA LEU A 197 -4.71 25.24 13.10
C LEU A 197 -5.27 26.15 14.18
N LEU A 198 -4.68 26.17 15.37
CA LEU A 198 -5.09 27.08 16.44
C LEU A 198 -5.00 28.55 16.00
N ARG A 199 -3.95 28.93 15.25
CA ARG A 199 -3.86 30.28 14.69
C ARG A 199 -4.97 30.55 13.67
N GLU A 200 -5.28 29.60 12.80
CA GLU A 200 -6.38 29.72 11.84
C GLU A 200 -7.72 29.95 12.55
N THR A 201 -7.98 29.28 13.67
CA THR A 201 -9.22 29.49 14.46
C THR A 201 -9.37 30.90 15.03
N LEU A 202 -8.28 31.68 15.16
CA LEU A 202 -8.36 33.08 15.60
C LEU A 202 -8.92 34.00 14.51
N PHE A 203 -8.75 33.64 13.24
CA PHE A 203 -9.25 34.40 12.10
C PHE A 203 -10.58 33.84 11.59
N GLU A 204 -10.71 32.51 11.56
CA GLU A 204 -11.91 31.78 11.14
C GLU A 204 -12.41 30.90 12.30
N PRO A 205 -13.23 31.44 13.22
CA PRO A 205 -13.62 30.74 14.44
C PRO A 205 -14.51 29.52 14.22
N ASP A 206 -15.17 29.43 13.05
CA ASP A 206 -16.02 28.30 12.66
C ASP A 206 -15.37 27.35 11.65
N LEU A 207 -14.12 27.63 11.23
CA LEU A 207 -13.34 26.78 10.33
C LEU A 207 -14.10 26.39 9.04
N ASP A 208 -14.72 27.35 8.37
CA ASP A 208 -15.59 27.14 7.18
C ASP A 208 -14.92 26.35 6.05
N ARG A 209 -13.59 26.48 5.92
CA ARG A 209 -12.78 25.75 4.95
C ARG A 209 -12.74 24.24 5.18
N TYR A 210 -12.97 23.78 6.41
CA TYR A 210 -12.80 22.37 6.77
C TYR A 210 -14.15 21.69 7.01
N CYS A 211 -14.36 20.54 6.37
CA CYS A 211 -15.51 19.68 6.67
C CYS A 211 -15.18 18.67 7.79
N ALA A 212 -13.92 18.28 7.89
CA ALA A 212 -13.46 17.36 8.92
C ALA A 212 -12.06 17.74 9.43
N VAL A 213 -11.87 17.63 10.74
CA VAL A 213 -10.55 17.78 11.38
C VAL A 213 -10.22 16.53 12.17
N ILE A 214 -9.02 16.01 11.94
CA ILE A 214 -8.43 14.90 12.69
C ILE A 214 -7.39 15.49 13.65
N MET A 215 -7.61 15.34 14.94
CA MET A 215 -6.62 15.60 15.99
C MET A 215 -5.82 14.33 16.25
N ASP A 216 -4.59 14.28 15.78
CA ASP A 216 -3.74 13.10 15.95
C ASP A 216 -2.84 13.17 17.16
N GLU A 217 -2.46 11.99 17.64
CA GLU A 217 -1.58 11.81 18.80
C GLU A 217 -2.08 12.61 20.02
N ALA A 218 -3.40 12.65 20.24
CA ALA A 218 -4.03 13.39 21.35
C ALA A 218 -3.55 12.93 22.75
N HIS A 219 -2.82 11.82 22.81
CA HIS A 219 -2.17 11.32 24.01
C HIS A 219 -0.89 12.09 24.39
N GLU A 220 -0.27 12.86 23.49
CA GLU A 220 0.92 13.68 23.82
C GLU A 220 0.59 14.86 24.74
N ARG A 221 -0.70 15.09 25.10
CA ARG A 221 -1.22 16.10 26.06
C ARG A 221 -0.44 17.41 26.05
N SER A 222 -0.28 18.00 24.87
CA SER A 222 0.33 19.32 24.75
C SER A 222 -0.70 20.41 25.06
N LEU A 223 -0.26 21.53 25.63
CA LEU A 223 -1.14 22.68 25.91
C LEU A 223 -1.88 23.16 24.65
N ASN A 224 -1.21 23.13 23.50
CA ASN A 224 -1.84 23.51 22.23
C ASN A 224 -2.95 22.53 21.83
N THR A 225 -2.73 21.23 22.04
CA THR A 225 -3.72 20.18 21.74
C THR A 225 -4.96 20.33 22.63
N ASP A 226 -4.78 20.60 23.92
CA ASP A 226 -5.90 20.78 24.87
C ASP A 226 -6.72 22.03 24.55
N VAL A 227 -6.06 23.15 24.28
CA VAL A 227 -6.74 24.40 23.88
C VAL A 227 -7.48 24.21 22.55
N LEU A 228 -6.82 23.58 21.57
CA LEU A 228 -7.42 23.28 20.27
C LEU A 228 -8.65 22.37 20.41
N PHE A 229 -8.60 21.35 21.28
CA PHE A 229 -9.74 20.50 21.56
C PHE A 229 -10.92 21.30 22.13
N GLY A 230 -10.67 22.24 23.05
CA GLY A 230 -11.71 23.12 23.59
C GLY A 230 -12.37 24.00 22.52
N VAL A 231 -11.56 24.57 21.61
CA VAL A 231 -12.05 25.36 20.48
C VAL A 231 -12.88 24.49 19.53
N LEU A 232 -12.35 23.36 19.10
CA LEU A 232 -13.02 22.45 18.15
C LEU A 232 -14.31 21.87 18.73
N ARG A 233 -14.37 21.59 20.03
CA ARG A 233 -15.62 21.19 20.70
C ARG A 233 -16.71 22.25 20.58
N SER A 234 -16.32 23.53 20.69
CA SER A 234 -17.25 24.65 20.51
C SER A 234 -17.74 24.74 19.05
N VAL A 235 -16.85 24.51 18.08
CA VAL A 235 -17.20 24.46 16.65
C VAL A 235 -18.18 23.32 16.36
N VAL A 236 -17.94 22.10 16.86
CA VAL A 236 -18.84 20.94 16.71
C VAL A 236 -20.24 21.21 17.29
N GLY A 237 -20.31 22.01 18.35
CA GLY A 237 -21.58 22.46 18.94
C GLY A 237 -22.38 23.36 18.00
N ARG A 238 -21.71 24.23 17.24
CA ARG A 238 -22.34 25.20 16.31
C ARG A 238 -22.58 24.62 14.92
N ARG A 239 -21.67 23.77 14.41
CA ARG A 239 -21.70 23.21 13.06
C ARG A 239 -22.11 21.75 13.06
N HIS A 240 -23.17 21.45 12.31
CA HIS A 240 -23.69 20.07 12.16
C HIS A 240 -23.01 19.31 11.01
N ASP A 241 -22.48 20.03 10.04
CA ASP A 241 -21.73 19.56 8.88
C ASP A 241 -20.27 19.25 9.19
N PHE A 242 -19.75 19.73 10.33
CA PHE A 242 -18.38 19.53 10.76
C PHE A 242 -18.18 18.20 11.51
N LYS A 243 -17.12 17.46 11.14
CA LYS A 243 -16.71 16.22 11.82
C LYS A 243 -15.38 16.40 12.57
N LEU A 244 -15.37 15.98 13.83
CA LEU A 244 -14.15 15.95 14.64
C LEU A 244 -13.73 14.50 14.89
N ILE A 245 -12.50 14.16 14.55
CA ILE A 245 -11.95 12.82 14.76
C ILE A 245 -10.73 12.96 15.67
N ILE A 246 -10.68 12.17 16.72
CA ILE A 246 -9.60 12.19 17.71
C ILE A 246 -8.89 10.85 17.61
N THR A 247 -7.62 10.84 17.22
CA THR A 247 -6.81 9.63 17.19
C THR A 247 -5.86 9.58 18.39
N SER A 248 -5.84 8.44 19.06
CA SER A 248 -4.97 8.18 20.22
C SER A 248 -4.36 6.78 20.16
N ALA A 249 -3.15 6.64 20.70
CA ALA A 249 -2.50 5.35 20.89
C ALA A 249 -2.91 4.66 22.20
N THR A 250 -3.59 5.37 23.12
CA THR A 250 -3.89 4.87 24.47
C THR A 250 -5.39 4.93 24.78
N MET A 251 -5.87 4.00 25.62
CA MET A 251 -7.26 3.92 26.11
C MET A 251 -7.73 5.15 26.88
N ASP A 252 -6.83 6.06 27.26
CA ASP A 252 -7.16 7.35 27.87
C ASP A 252 -8.02 8.25 26.95
N ALA A 253 -8.17 7.86 25.68
CA ALA A 253 -9.09 8.46 24.70
C ALA A 253 -10.56 8.48 25.18
N GLU A 254 -10.98 7.54 26.03
CA GLU A 254 -12.33 7.55 26.61
C GLU A 254 -12.59 8.76 27.51
N LYS A 255 -11.54 9.36 28.10
CA LYS A 255 -11.67 10.60 28.88
C LYS A 255 -12.03 11.79 28.00
N PHE A 256 -11.61 11.78 26.72
CA PHE A 256 -12.02 12.76 25.71
C PHE A 256 -13.43 12.48 25.17
N ALA A 257 -13.88 11.23 25.24
CA ALA A 257 -15.22 10.80 24.83
C ALA A 257 -16.31 11.22 25.84
N ARG A 258 -16.07 11.09 27.15
CA ARG A 258 -17.10 11.33 28.20
C ARG A 258 -17.87 12.67 28.08
N PRO A 259 -17.25 13.81 27.73
CA PRO A 259 -17.95 15.10 27.63
C PRO A 259 -18.73 15.31 26.32
N CYS A 260 -18.59 14.44 25.32
CA CYS A 260 -19.21 14.57 24.01
C CYS A 260 -20.03 13.32 23.69
N SER A 261 -21.17 13.44 23.01
CA SER A 261 -21.87 12.28 22.44
C SER A 261 -21.05 11.69 21.28
N SER A 262 -19.97 10.98 21.62
CA SER A 262 -18.96 10.50 20.66
C SER A 262 -19.08 9.02 20.37
N ALA A 263 -18.77 8.61 19.14
CA ALA A 263 -18.62 7.21 18.78
C ALA A 263 -17.16 6.76 18.90
N ALA A 264 -16.91 5.59 19.50
CA ALA A 264 -15.57 5.01 19.58
C ALA A 264 -15.35 3.97 18.46
N LEU A 265 -14.13 3.93 17.92
CA LEU A 265 -13.65 2.98 16.92
C LEU A 265 -12.26 2.47 17.34
N GLY A 266 -12.09 1.16 17.44
CA GLY A 266 -10.79 0.51 17.64
C GLY A 266 -10.24 0.02 16.31
N PHE A 267 -8.95 0.29 16.05
CA PHE A 267 -8.15 -0.24 14.95
C PHE A 267 -7.28 -1.41 15.43
#